data_AF-A0A378UFH7-F1
#
_entry.id   AF-A0A378UFH7-F1
#
_cell.length_a   1.000
_cell.length_b   1.000
_cell.length_c   1.000
_cell.angle_alpha   90.00
_cell.angle_beta   90.00
_cell.angle_gamma   90.00
#
_symmetry.space_group_name_H-M   'P 1'
#
loop_
_entity.id
_entity.type
_entity.pdbx_description
1 polymer ?
#
loop_
_entity_poly.entity_id
_entity_poly.type
_entity_poly.pdbx_seq_one_letter_code
_entity_poly.pdbx_strand_id
1 'polypeptide(L)' 'MNPALNERLTAVAAHADTLGRGGKSAYLKRQAAELGMSLATLYRKLEAVSVKPGRKRAQRRG' A
#
# COMPACT_ATOMS: atom_id res chain seq x y z
N MET A 1 -11.19 -9.48 -3.92
CA MET A 1 -9.94 -8.67 -3.95
C MET A 1 -8.78 -9.64 -4.00
N ASN A 2 -7.86 -9.50 -4.97
CA ASN A 2 -6.78 -10.46 -5.18
C ASN A 2 -5.74 -10.32 -4.03
N PRO A 3 -5.42 -11.41 -3.28
CA PRO A 3 -4.50 -11.33 -2.13
C PRO A 3 -3.13 -10.76 -2.48
N ALA A 4 -2.61 -11.05 -3.67
CA ALA A 4 -1.33 -10.50 -4.14
C ALA A 4 -1.33 -8.97 -4.26
N LEU A 5 -2.47 -8.38 -4.64
CA LEU A 5 -2.63 -6.93 -4.74
C LEU A 5 -2.63 -6.28 -3.34
N ASN A 6 -3.26 -6.94 -2.36
CA ASN A 6 -3.32 -6.44 -1.00
C ASN A 6 -1.96 -6.44 -0.32
N GLU A 7 -1.17 -7.50 -0.52
CA GLU A 7 0.20 -7.57 0.01
C GLU A 7 1.08 -6.47 -0.59
N ARG A 8 1.01 -6.25 -1.90
CA ARG A 8 1.70 -5.12 -2.56
C ARG A 8 1.28 -3.77 -1.98
N LEU A 9 -0.02 -3.51 -1.82
CA LEU A 9 -0.51 -2.24 -1.26
C LEU A 9 -0.06 -2.04 0.19
N THR A 10 -0.04 -3.09 1.00
CA THR A 10 0.44 -3.04 2.39
C THR A 10 1.94 -2.74 2.44
N ALA A 11 2.75 -3.37 1.58
CA ALA A 11 4.17 -3.11 1.48
C ALA A 11 4.46 -1.67 1.02
N VAL A 12 3.71 -1.17 0.03
CA VAL A 12 3.80 0.22 -0.43
C VAL A 12 3.41 1.20 0.68
N ALA A 13 2.36 0.91 1.46
CA ALA A 13 1.96 1.73 2.60
C ALA A 13 3.03 1.78 3.69
N ALA A 14 3.61 0.63 4.05
CA ALA A 14 4.67 0.55 5.05
C ALA A 14 5.94 1.30 4.60
N HIS A 15 6.36 1.13 3.34
CA HIS A 15 7.49 1.86 2.79
C HIS A 15 7.23 3.36 2.71
N ALA A 16 6.01 3.74 2.31
CA ALA A 16 5.57 5.13 2.31
C ALA A 16 5.52 5.75 3.72
N ASP A 17 5.37 4.96 4.78
CA ASP A 17 5.44 5.41 6.17
C ASP A 17 6.88 5.61 6.65
N THR A 18 7.81 4.79 6.15
CA THR A 18 9.26 5.00 6.35
C THR A 18 9.79 6.22 5.60
N LEU A 19 9.12 6.63 4.52
CA LEU A 19 9.43 7.83 3.76
C LEU A 19 8.74 9.03 4.42
N GLY A 20 9.52 10.05 4.79
CA GLY A 20 8.96 11.32 5.26
C GLY A 20 7.97 11.93 4.26
N ARG A 21 7.10 12.85 4.74
CA ARG A 21 5.97 13.42 3.95
C ARG A 21 6.35 13.88 2.53
N GLY A 22 7.57 14.38 2.32
CA GLY A 22 8.07 14.80 1.00
C GLY A 22 8.36 13.65 0.02
N GLY A 23 8.90 12.53 0.49
CA GLY A 23 9.27 11.38 -0.36
C GLY A 23 8.10 10.45 -0.70
N LYS A 24 7.11 10.40 0.19
CA LYS A 24 5.91 9.56 0.05
C LYS A 24 5.15 9.83 -1.25
N SER A 25 4.88 11.10 -1.57
CA SER A 25 4.08 11.46 -2.75
C SER A 25 4.74 11.05 -4.07
N ALA A 26 6.06 11.22 -4.19
CA ALA A 26 6.82 10.83 -5.37
C ALA A 26 6.85 9.30 -5.54
N TYR A 27 7.08 8.58 -4.44
CA TYR A 27 7.06 7.12 -4.42
C TYR A 27 5.69 6.55 -4.82
N LEU A 28 4.60 7.08 -4.24
CA LEU A 28 3.23 6.67 -4.56
C LEU A 28 2.87 6.95 -6.03
N LYS A 29 3.29 8.09 -6.57
CA LYS A 29 3.07 8.41 -7.99
C LYS A 29 3.74 7.38 -8.91
N ARG A 30 4.95 6.94 -8.58
CA ARG A 30 5.68 5.93 -9.34
C ARG A 30 5.01 4.55 -9.24
N GLN A 31 4.62 4.12 -8.03
CA GLN A 31 3.89 2.86 -7.85
C GLN A 31 2.54 2.85 -8.56
N ALA A 32 1.84 3.98 -8.59
CA ALA A 32 0.57 4.10 -9.32
C ALA A 32 0.78 3.84 -10.83
N ALA A 33 1.83 4.44 -11.40
CA ALA A 33 2.20 4.24 -12.80
C ALA A 33 2.59 2.77 -13.10
N GLU A 34 3.40 2.13 -12.25
CA GLU A 34 3.78 0.72 -12.40
C GLU A 34 2.57 -0.23 -12.33
N LEU A 35 1.59 0.11 -11.49
CA LEU A 35 0.36 -0.66 -11.33
C LEU A 35 -0.70 -0.30 -12.39
N GLY A 36 -0.41 0.62 -13.31
CA GLY A 36 -1.33 1.05 -14.36
C GLY A 36 -2.58 1.76 -13.84
N MET A 37 -2.49 2.44 -12.69
CA MET A 37 -3.62 3.11 -12.05
C MET A 37 -3.32 4.57 -11.73
N SER A 38 -4.38 5.37 -11.59
CA SER A 38 -4.24 6.76 -11.17
C SER A 38 -3.80 6.85 -9.70
N LEU A 39 -3.08 7.92 -9.37
CA LEU A 39 -2.65 8.20 -8.00
C LEU A 39 -3.85 8.29 -7.03
N ALA A 40 -4.98 8.85 -7.48
CA ALA A 40 -6.22 8.88 -6.71
C ALA A 40 -6.78 7.47 -6.42
N THR A 41 -6.73 6.57 -7.40
CA THR A 41 -7.13 5.17 -7.21
C THR A 41 -6.19 4.44 -6.24
N LEU A 42 -4.88 4.73 -6.31
CA LEU A 42 -3.91 4.21 -5.36
C LEU A 42 -4.21 4.69 -3.94
N TYR A 43 -4.49 5.98 -3.73
CA TYR A 43 -4.87 6.52 -2.42
C TYR A 43 -6.12 5.85 -1.86
N ARG A 44 -7.20 5.73 -2.64
CA ARG A 44 -8.42 5.03 -2.20
C ARG A 44 -8.15 3.57 -1.83
N LYS A 45 -7.29 2.88 -2.59
CA LYS A 45 -6.90 1.50 -2.30
C LYS A 45 -6.06 1.44 -1.02
N LEU A 46 -5.10 2.34 -0.84
CA LEU A 46 -4.27 2.42 0.37
C LEU A 46 -5.12 2.74 1.60
N GLU A 47 -6.08 3.66 1.50
CA GLU A 47 -7.07 3.91 2.54
C GLU A 47 -7.91 2.67 2.82
N ALA A 48 -8.39 1.96 1.80
CA ALA A 48 -9.16 0.72 2.01
C ALA A 48 -8.35 -0.39 2.73
N VAL A 49 -7.02 -0.40 2.58
CA VAL A 49 -6.13 -1.32 3.33
C VAL A 49 -5.75 -0.76 4.70
N SER A 50 -5.60 0.57 4.84
CA SER A 50 -5.21 1.27 6.08
C SER A 50 -6.36 1.40 7.08
N VAL A 51 -7.58 1.70 6.61
CA VAL A 51 -8.83 1.80 7.38
C VAL A 51 -9.31 0.42 7.83
N LYS A 52 -8.71 -0.68 7.35
CA LYS A 52 -8.87 -2.01 7.93
C LYS A 52 -7.77 -2.27 8.97
N PRO A 53 -7.99 -2.02 10.27
CA PRO A 53 -7.08 -2.47 11.32
C PRO A 53 -7.26 -4.00 11.50
N GLY A 54 -6.73 -4.80 10.57
CA GLY A 54 -7.10 -6.21 10.59
C GLY A 54 -6.57 -7.08 9.47
N ARG A 55 -5.25 -7.13 9.30
CA ARG A 55 -4.59 -8.45 9.23
C ARG A 55 -3.12 -8.29 9.56
N LYS A 56 -2.85 -8.30 10.86
CA LYS A 56 -1.63 -8.89 11.43
C LYS A 56 -1.53 -10.31 10.85
N ARG A 57 -0.85 -10.49 9.71
CA ARG A 57 -0.34 -11.80 9.30
C ARG A 57 0.86 -12.06 10.21
N ALA A 58 0.55 -12.37 11.46
CA ALA A 58 1.47 -13.10 12.29
C ALA A 58 1.75 -14.40 11.51
N GLN A 59 2.98 -14.54 11.04
CA GLN A 59 3.53 -15.85 10.75
C GLN A 59 3.21 -16.73 11.95
N ARG A 60 2.39 -17.76 11.75
CA ARG A 60 2.42 -18.93 12.61
C ARG A 60 2.80 -20.09 11.72
N ARG A 61 4.11 -20.29 11.59
CA ARG A 61 4.69 -21.62 11.50
C ARG A 61 4.34 -22.31 12.82
N GLY A 62 3.79 -23.52 12.74
CA GLY A 62 3.41 -24.37 13.86
C GLY A 62 2.77 -25.60 13.27
#